data_AF-A0A3M1AFT1-F1
#
_entry.id   AF-A0A3M1AFT1-F1
#
_cell.length_a   1.000
_cell.length_b   1.000
_cell.length_c   1.000
_cell.angle_alpha   90.00
_cell.angle_beta   90.00
_cell.angle_gamma   90.00
#
_symmetry.space_group_name_H-M   'P 1'
#
loop_
_entity.id
_entity.type
_entity.pdbx_description
1 polymer ?
#
loop_
_entity_poly.entity_id
_entity_poly.type
_entity_poly.pdbx_seq_one_letter_code
_entity_poly.pdbx_strand_id
1 'polypeptide(L)'
;MLTRGRTKARLLLWGMMIGVILYVTWNVLAMQKAKQDTLEYTIVKVLPGDRCIVSGKKLGPDDICLEIRGRRIPLKREALEIFLRDPEKYFAKVQPRGALFTEELKESASLSLGWFFFGLYVLAGLIFAAITAQTAVGKGLPPLRWFFAGLVVNVVAFLIVFCKRRDKNVHVPKGLRKVPSTAEPVPCPGCGSQNHPAAEKCLDCGHPLTPKTQSEVNRAGL
;
A
#
# COMPACT_ATOMS: atom_id res chain seq x y z
N MET A 1 -31.82 -5.22 -24.02
CA MET A 1 -30.93 -4.09 -24.34
C MET A 1 -29.91 -3.74 -23.23
N LEU A 2 -29.42 -4.72 -22.43
CA LEU A 2 -28.54 -4.48 -21.25
C LEU A 2 -27.12 -5.07 -21.36
N THR A 3 -26.76 -5.69 -22.49
CA THR A 3 -25.46 -6.38 -22.65
C THR A 3 -24.32 -5.48 -23.13
N ARG A 4 -24.62 -4.32 -23.74
CA ARG A 4 -23.63 -3.44 -24.38
C ARG A 4 -22.80 -2.57 -23.40
N GLY A 5 -23.23 -2.42 -22.15
CA GLY A 5 -22.51 -1.67 -21.12
C GLY A 5 -21.36 -2.45 -20.44
N ARG A 6 -21.42 -3.79 -20.45
CA ARG A 6 -20.48 -4.65 -19.72
C ARG A 6 -19.08 -4.73 -20.34
N THR A 7 -18.97 -4.56 -21.65
CA THR A 7 -17.69 -4.64 -22.38
C THR A 7 -16.84 -3.40 -22.20
N LYS A 8 -17.45 -2.20 -22.14
CA LYS A 8 -16.73 -0.94 -21.95
C LYS A 8 -16.07 -0.84 -20.56
N ALA A 9 -16.74 -1.33 -19.52
CA ALA A 9 -16.20 -1.36 -18.16
C ALA A 9 -14.98 -2.28 -18.02
N ARG A 10 -14.94 -3.40 -18.77
CA ARG A 10 -13.79 -4.32 -18.77
C ARG A 10 -12.55 -3.70 -19.43
N LEU A 11 -12.72 -3.03 -20.56
CA LEU A 11 -11.60 -2.39 -21.29
C LEU A 11 -10.93 -1.27 -20.48
N LEU A 12 -11.72 -0.46 -19.78
CA LEU A 12 -11.21 0.60 -18.91
C LEU A 12 -10.36 0.07 -17.75
N LEU A 13 -10.76 -1.06 -17.16
CA LEU A 13 -10.05 -1.71 -16.05
C LEU A 13 -8.71 -2.29 -16.48
N TRP A 14 -8.65 -2.92 -17.65
CA TRP A 14 -7.38 -3.42 -18.21
C TRP A 14 -6.43 -2.27 -18.54
N GLY A 15 -6.94 -1.15 -19.07
CA GLY A 15 -6.15 0.05 -19.35
C GLY A 15 -5.49 0.64 -18.09
N MET A 16 -6.22 0.75 -16.98
CA MET A 16 -5.66 1.25 -15.72
C MET A 16 -4.59 0.33 -15.14
N MET A 17 -4.80 -0.99 -15.18
CA MET A 17 -3.81 -1.96 -14.69
C MET A 17 -2.49 -1.90 -15.46
N ILE A 18 -2.56 -1.80 -16.80
CA ILE A 18 -1.37 -1.69 -17.66
C ILE A 18 -0.64 -0.37 -17.39
N GLY A 19 -1.37 0.73 -17.23
CA GLY A 19 -0.79 2.05 -16.90
C GLY A 19 0.00 2.04 -15.59
N VAL A 20 -0.52 1.38 -14.54
CA VAL A 20 0.17 1.27 -13.25
C VAL A 20 1.44 0.42 -13.38
N ILE A 21 1.39 -0.70 -14.10
CA ILE A 21 2.57 -1.57 -14.30
C ILE A 21 3.67 -0.82 -15.06
N LEU A 22 3.31 -0.09 -16.13
CA LEU A 22 4.26 0.71 -16.90
C LEU A 22 4.86 1.85 -16.08
N TYR A 23 4.06 2.52 -15.24
CA TYR A 23 4.55 3.58 -14.36
C TYR A 23 5.53 3.06 -13.30
N VAL A 24 5.22 1.92 -12.67
CA VAL A 24 6.10 1.34 -11.64
C VAL A 24 7.43 0.87 -12.26
N THR A 25 7.38 0.19 -13.41
CA THR A 25 8.59 -0.28 -14.10
C THR A 25 9.48 0.87 -14.57
N TRP A 26 8.91 1.98 -15.06
CA TRP A 26 9.67 3.18 -15.42
C TRP A 26 10.42 3.80 -14.23
N ASN A 27 9.76 3.92 -13.07
CA ASN A 27 10.38 4.52 -11.89
C ASN A 27 11.52 3.65 -11.31
N VAL A 28 11.39 2.33 -11.35
CA VAL A 28 12.45 1.41 -10.91
C VAL A 28 13.70 1.55 -11.79
N LEU A 29 13.53 1.65 -13.10
CA LEU A 29 14.63 1.88 -14.05
C LEU A 29 15.30 3.25 -13.85
N ALA A 30 14.52 4.29 -13.60
CA ALA A 30 15.06 5.63 -13.34
C ALA A 30 15.94 5.69 -12.08
N MET A 31 15.57 4.94 -11.02
CA MET A 31 16.35 4.89 -9.77
C MET A 31 17.67 4.15 -9.91
N GLN A 32 17.78 3.14 -10.77
CA GLN A 32 19.05 2.42 -10.99
C GLN A 32 20.10 3.28 -11.70
N LYS A 33 19.68 4.22 -12.55
CA LYS A 33 20.60 5.09 -13.31
C LYS A 33 21.28 6.16 -12.45
N ALA A 34 20.76 6.45 -11.25
CA ALA A 34 21.29 7.51 -10.38
C ALA A 34 22.45 7.06 -9.47
N LYS A 35 22.74 5.75 -9.34
CA LYS A 35 23.76 5.24 -8.39
C LYS A 35 25.16 5.10 -9.02
N GLN A 36 25.54 6.02 -9.91
CA GLN A 36 26.88 6.05 -10.49
C GLN A 36 27.51 7.41 -10.18
N ASP A 37 27.66 7.68 -8.88
CA ASP A 37 28.39 8.84 -8.38
C ASP A 37 29.88 8.65 -8.68
N THR A 38 30.44 9.57 -9.45
CA THR A 38 31.87 9.74 -9.61
C THR A 38 32.48 10.11 -8.25
N LEU A 39 33.34 9.25 -7.70
CA LEU A 39 34.08 9.54 -6.47
C LEU A 39 35.06 10.69 -6.72
N GLU A 40 34.78 11.86 -6.15
CA GLU A 40 35.75 12.96 -6.09
C GLU A 40 36.85 12.61 -5.08
N TYR A 41 38.11 12.60 -5.53
CA TYR A 41 39.27 12.34 -4.69
C TYR A 41 40.43 13.28 -5.04
N THR A 42 41.20 13.67 -4.02
CA THR A 42 42.43 14.45 -4.17
C THR A 42 43.63 13.59 -3.77
N ILE A 43 44.75 13.69 -4.50
CA ILE A 43 45.98 12.96 -4.16
C ILE A 43 46.81 13.81 -3.20
N VAL A 44 47.13 13.27 -2.03
CA VAL A 44 47.92 13.89 -0.97
C VAL A 44 49.20 13.08 -0.74
N LYS A 45 50.25 13.72 -0.22
CA LYS A 45 51.52 13.05 0.13
C LYS A 45 51.33 12.07 1.28
N VAL A 46 52.10 10.97 1.27
CA VAL A 46 52.11 9.94 2.32
C VAL A 46 52.84 10.45 3.57
N LEU A 47 52.33 10.15 4.77
CA LEU A 47 53.02 10.44 6.03
C LEU A 47 53.87 9.25 6.52
N PRO A 48 54.95 9.51 7.27
CA PRO A 48 55.75 8.45 7.90
C PRO A 48 54.90 7.68 8.92
N GLY A 49 54.76 6.37 8.71
CA GLY A 49 53.95 5.48 9.55
C GLY A 49 52.66 5.00 8.89
N ASP A 50 52.28 5.56 7.74
CA ASP A 50 51.09 5.13 7.00
C ASP A 50 51.21 3.67 6.52
N ARG A 51 50.08 2.96 6.57
CA ARG A 51 49.94 1.59 6.07
C ARG A 51 48.82 1.52 5.05
N CYS A 52 49.04 0.75 4.00
CA CYS A 52 48.04 0.54 2.96
C CYS A 52 46.78 -0.13 3.54
N ILE A 53 45.61 0.46 3.33
CA ILE A 53 44.34 -0.06 3.88
C ILE A 53 43.93 -1.39 3.24
N VAL A 54 44.28 -1.60 1.97
CA VAL A 54 43.94 -2.82 1.23
C VAL A 54 44.89 -3.96 1.62
N SER A 55 46.21 -3.71 1.64
CA SER A 55 47.23 -4.75 1.79
C SER A 55 47.86 -4.85 3.20
N GLY A 56 47.67 -3.85 4.06
CA GLY A 56 48.25 -3.77 5.41
C GLY A 56 49.77 -3.48 5.47
N LYS A 57 50.46 -3.41 4.31
CA LYS A 57 51.91 -3.18 4.23
C LYS A 57 52.26 -1.70 4.47
N LYS A 58 53.45 -1.44 5.01
CA LYS A 58 54.01 -0.07 5.12
C LYS A 58 54.14 0.57 3.74
N LEU A 59 53.88 1.87 3.68
CA LEU A 59 53.98 2.67 2.46
C LEU A 59 55.38 3.29 2.32
N GLY A 60 55.85 3.32 1.09
CA GLY A 60 57.08 4.01 0.70
C GLY A 60 56.82 5.46 0.26
N PRO A 61 57.88 6.20 -0.10
CA PRO A 61 57.78 7.59 -0.56
C PRO A 61 57.09 7.75 -1.92
N ASP A 62 57.04 6.68 -2.73
CA ASP A 62 56.44 6.67 -4.09
C ASP A 62 54.97 6.24 -4.12
N ASP A 63 54.42 5.86 -2.96
CA ASP A 63 53.03 5.45 -2.82
C ASP A 63 52.08 6.66 -2.73
N ILE A 64 50.76 6.41 -2.75
CA ILE A 64 49.73 7.44 -2.83
C ILE A 64 48.84 7.47 -1.58
N CYS A 65 48.37 8.65 -1.21
CA CYS A 65 47.34 8.82 -0.20
C CYS A 65 46.18 9.56 -0.85
N LEU A 66 44.99 8.96 -0.85
CA LEU A 66 43.79 9.63 -1.38
C LEU A 66 43.08 10.36 -0.25
N GLU A 67 42.66 11.59 -0.49
CA GLU A 67 41.74 12.31 0.39
C GLU A 67 40.34 12.28 -0.21
N ILE A 68 39.42 11.60 0.48
CA ILE A 68 38.02 11.47 0.07
C ILE A 68 37.15 11.91 1.24
N ARG A 69 36.31 12.94 1.01
CA ARG A 69 35.45 13.55 2.05
C ARG A 69 36.23 13.98 3.31
N GLY A 70 37.42 14.58 3.10
CA GLY A 70 38.30 15.05 4.18
C GLY A 70 39.02 13.93 4.97
N ARG A 71 38.99 12.69 4.46
CA ARG A 71 39.63 11.53 5.11
C ARG A 71 40.77 11.00 4.26
N ARG A 72 41.90 10.73 4.91
CA ARG A 72 43.12 10.22 4.28
C ARG A 72 43.08 8.70 4.19
N ILE A 73 43.26 8.19 2.99
CA ILE A 73 43.21 6.78 2.62
C ILE A 73 44.57 6.41 2.04
N PRO A 74 45.51 5.99 2.90
CA PRO A 74 46.81 5.49 2.47
C PRO A 74 46.66 4.22 1.62
N LEU A 75 47.16 4.25 0.38
CA LEU A 75 47.05 3.16 -0.60
C LEU A 75 48.37 2.94 -1.34
N LYS A 76 48.69 1.67 -1.60
CA LYS A 76 49.74 1.36 -2.56
C LYS A 76 49.23 1.63 -3.97
N ARG A 77 50.11 2.06 -4.88
CA ARG A 77 49.75 2.32 -6.28
C ARG A 77 49.09 1.09 -6.94
N GLU A 78 49.61 -0.10 -6.67
CA GLU A 78 49.08 -1.39 -7.15
C GLU A 78 47.69 -1.73 -6.59
N ALA A 79 47.36 -1.21 -5.40
CA ALA A 79 46.09 -1.49 -4.73
C ALA A 79 44.98 -0.49 -5.11
N LEU A 80 45.28 0.51 -5.95
CA LEU A 80 44.32 1.53 -6.36
C LEU A 80 43.14 0.90 -7.13
N GLU A 81 43.42 0.01 -8.08
CA GLU A 81 42.35 -0.64 -8.86
C GLU A 81 41.43 -1.50 -8.00
N ILE A 82 41.99 -2.20 -7.00
CA ILE A 82 41.22 -3.02 -6.05
C ILE A 82 40.32 -2.13 -5.19
N PHE A 83 40.84 -0.97 -4.77
CA PHE A 83 40.07 0.01 -4.02
C PHE A 83 38.94 0.63 -4.86
N LEU A 84 39.20 0.96 -6.13
CA LEU A 84 38.19 1.56 -7.02
C LEU A 84 37.06 0.60 -7.40
N ARG A 85 37.28 -0.72 -7.36
CA ARG A 85 36.22 -1.71 -7.58
C ARG A 85 35.17 -1.69 -6.46
N ASP A 86 35.62 -1.67 -5.20
CA ASP A 86 34.74 -1.73 -4.01
C ASP A 86 35.19 -0.73 -2.92
N PRO A 87 35.06 0.58 -3.15
CA PRO A 87 35.59 1.60 -2.23
C PRO A 87 34.93 1.52 -0.85
N GLU A 88 33.62 1.28 -0.80
CA GLU A 88 32.82 1.21 0.43
C GLU A 88 33.36 0.18 1.43
N LYS A 89 33.81 -0.98 0.93
CA LYS A 89 34.38 -2.07 1.74
C LYS A 89 35.60 -1.63 2.54
N TYR A 90 36.43 -0.78 1.95
CA TYR A 90 37.66 -0.31 2.58
C TYR A 90 37.43 0.95 3.44
N PHE A 91 36.45 1.79 3.08
CA PHE A 91 36.02 2.91 3.92
C PHE A 91 35.54 2.48 5.30
N ALA A 92 34.79 1.38 5.38
CA ALA A 92 34.29 0.84 6.64
C ALA A 92 35.41 0.46 7.64
N LYS A 93 36.64 0.21 7.16
CA LYS A 93 37.80 -0.10 8.01
C LYS A 93 38.48 1.13 8.59
N VAL A 94 38.39 2.27 7.89
CA VAL A 94 39.05 3.53 8.28
C VAL A 94 38.18 4.34 9.24
N GLN A 95 36.88 4.06 9.29
CA GLN A 95 35.97 4.76 10.18
C GLN A 95 36.25 4.45 11.65
N PRO A 96 36.40 5.49 12.50
CA PRO A 96 36.50 5.28 13.92
C PRO A 96 35.20 4.66 14.42
N ARG A 97 35.27 3.45 14.96
CA ARG A 97 34.16 2.78 15.65
C ARG A 97 34.01 3.39 17.05
N GLY A 98 33.62 4.67 17.11
CA GLY A 98 33.35 5.38 18.35
C GLY A 98 31.85 5.52 18.56
N ALA A 99 31.37 5.29 19.79
CA ALA A 99 29.95 5.41 20.16
C ALA A 99 29.37 6.84 20.00
N LEU A 100 30.23 7.83 19.75
CA LEU A 100 29.89 9.25 19.62
C LEU A 100 29.86 9.73 18.16
N PHE A 101 30.36 8.94 17.21
CA PHE A 101 30.39 9.28 15.79
C PHE A 101 29.69 8.18 14.98
N THR A 102 28.39 8.04 15.22
CA THR A 102 27.50 7.32 14.29
C THR A 102 27.22 8.24 13.10
N GLU A 103 28.26 8.50 12.29
CA GLU A 103 27.98 8.88 10.90
C GLU A 103 27.38 7.63 10.26
N GLU A 104 26.05 7.59 10.23
CA GLU A 104 25.28 6.63 9.44
C GLU A 104 25.66 6.84 7.98
N LEU A 105 26.76 6.22 7.54
CA LEU A 105 26.97 5.91 6.14
C LEU A 105 25.93 4.87 5.76
N LYS A 106 24.72 5.38 5.51
CA LYS A 106 23.78 4.91 4.50
C LYS A 106 23.78 3.39 4.25
N GLU A 107 23.67 2.63 5.32
CA GLU A 107 22.90 1.40 5.34
C GLU A 107 21.92 1.53 6.51
N SER A 108 21.12 2.61 6.52
CA SER A 108 19.73 2.40 6.92
C SER A 108 19.23 1.35 5.95
N ALA A 109 19.33 0.07 6.35
CA ALA A 109 19.14 -1.10 5.50
C ALA A 109 17.93 -0.80 4.64
N SER A 110 18.19 -0.37 3.40
CA SER A 110 17.21 0.39 2.64
C SER A 110 16.07 -0.58 2.49
N LEU A 111 14.96 -0.30 3.18
CA LEU A 111 13.89 -1.24 3.45
C LEU A 111 13.67 -1.98 2.14
N SER A 112 14.04 -3.28 2.11
CA SER A 112 14.24 -3.98 0.83
C SER A 112 13.09 -3.63 -0.07
N LEU A 113 13.36 -3.21 -1.30
CA LEU A 113 12.33 -2.69 -2.18
C LEU A 113 11.13 -3.67 -2.25
N GLY A 114 11.40 -4.97 -2.15
CA GLY A 114 10.38 -6.03 -2.00
C GLY A 114 9.53 -5.91 -0.73
N TRP A 115 10.12 -5.67 0.44
CA TRP A 115 9.39 -5.43 1.70
C TRP A 115 8.55 -4.15 1.66
N PHE A 116 9.04 -3.10 1.00
CA PHE A 116 8.26 -1.88 0.79
C PHE A 116 7.00 -2.16 -0.05
N PHE A 117 7.16 -2.83 -1.20
CA PHE A 117 6.02 -3.19 -2.04
C PHE A 117 5.08 -4.20 -1.38
N PHE A 118 5.61 -5.13 -0.58
CA PHE A 118 4.80 -6.04 0.22
C PHE A 118 3.94 -5.29 1.23
N GLY A 119 4.52 -4.34 1.97
CA GLY A 119 3.78 -3.49 2.91
C GLY A 119 2.70 -2.67 2.20
N LEU A 120 3.02 -2.09 1.05
CA LEU A 120 2.06 -1.33 0.23
C LEU A 120 0.91 -2.22 -0.28
N TYR A 121 1.22 -3.45 -0.69
CA TYR A 121 0.22 -4.44 -1.12
C TYR A 121 -0.74 -4.81 0.02
N VAL A 122 -0.22 -5.09 1.21
CA VAL A 122 -1.04 -5.40 2.39
C VAL A 122 -1.91 -4.22 2.78
N LEU A 123 -1.36 -2.99 2.76
CA LEU A 123 -2.12 -1.77 3.04
C LEU A 123 -3.27 -1.57 2.05
N ALA A 124 -3.01 -1.73 0.75
CA ALA A 124 -4.04 -1.67 -0.28
C ALA A 124 -5.12 -2.75 -0.05
N GLY A 125 -4.70 -3.98 0.26
CA GLY A 125 -5.58 -5.10 0.60
C GLY A 125 -6.51 -4.79 1.76
N LEU A 126 -6.01 -4.17 2.83
CA LEU A 126 -6.84 -3.79 3.99
C LEU A 126 -7.88 -2.73 3.62
N ILE A 127 -7.52 -1.74 2.80
CA ILE A 127 -8.47 -0.71 2.31
C ILE A 127 -9.57 -1.36 1.47
N PHE A 128 -9.21 -2.22 0.51
CA PHE A 128 -10.19 -2.93 -0.31
C PHE A 128 -11.04 -3.93 0.49
N ALA A 129 -10.47 -4.60 1.49
CA ALA A 129 -11.19 -5.49 2.41
C ALA A 129 -12.26 -4.74 3.22
N ALA A 130 -11.94 -3.54 3.72
CA ALA A 130 -12.91 -2.71 4.43
C ALA A 130 -14.06 -2.25 3.52
N ILE A 131 -13.73 -1.75 2.32
CA ILE A 131 -14.73 -1.25 1.36
C ILE A 131 -15.63 -2.40 0.85
N THR A 132 -15.05 -3.57 0.54
CA THR A 132 -15.79 -4.77 0.11
C THR A 132 -16.72 -5.27 1.21
N ALA A 133 -16.27 -5.32 2.46
CA ALA A 133 -17.11 -5.73 3.58
C ALA A 133 -18.30 -4.76 3.76
N GLN A 134 -18.05 -3.45 3.72
CA GLN A 134 -19.10 -2.44 3.88
C GLN A 134 -20.14 -2.52 2.75
N THR A 135 -19.69 -2.64 1.51
CA THR A 135 -20.60 -2.81 0.36
C THR A 135 -21.33 -4.14 0.37
N ALA A 136 -20.72 -5.21 0.89
CA ALA A 136 -21.36 -6.50 1.08
C ALA A 136 -22.52 -6.42 2.10
N VAL A 137 -22.36 -5.70 3.22
CA VAL A 137 -23.43 -5.48 4.21
C VAL A 137 -24.63 -4.78 3.56
N GLY A 138 -24.39 -3.71 2.79
CA GLY A 138 -25.46 -2.98 2.09
C GLY A 138 -26.21 -3.84 1.06
N LYS A 139 -25.61 -4.94 0.61
CA LYS A 139 -26.18 -5.89 -0.36
C LYS A 139 -26.76 -7.16 0.28
N GLY A 140 -26.66 -7.32 1.59
CA GLY A 140 -27.09 -8.53 2.31
C GLY A 140 -26.21 -9.74 2.09
N LEU A 141 -24.93 -9.54 1.79
CA LEU A 141 -23.94 -10.60 1.67
C LEU A 141 -23.15 -10.78 2.98
N PRO A 142 -22.60 -11.98 3.27
CA PRO A 142 -21.83 -12.21 4.48
C PRO A 142 -20.54 -11.38 4.48
N PRO A 143 -20.38 -10.39 5.37
CA PRO A 143 -19.28 -9.42 5.29
C PRO A 143 -17.90 -10.09 5.46
N LEU A 144 -17.81 -11.10 6.32
CA LEU A 144 -16.54 -11.77 6.63
C LEU A 144 -15.91 -12.44 5.40
N ARG A 145 -16.71 -13.14 4.58
CA ARG A 145 -16.21 -13.79 3.36
C ARG A 145 -15.71 -12.76 2.34
N TRP A 146 -16.40 -11.64 2.23
CA TRP A 146 -16.05 -10.58 1.29
C TRP A 146 -14.89 -9.71 1.75
N PHE A 147 -14.69 -9.56 3.07
CA PHE A 147 -13.49 -8.95 3.64
C PHE A 147 -12.23 -9.70 3.20
N PHE A 148 -12.17 -11.02 3.41
CA PHE A 148 -11.02 -11.83 3.00
C PHE A 148 -10.85 -11.88 1.48
N ALA A 149 -11.96 -11.90 0.72
CA ALA A 149 -11.88 -11.78 -0.73
C ALA A 149 -11.28 -10.43 -1.16
N GLY A 150 -11.65 -9.33 -0.51
CA GLY A 150 -11.07 -8.00 -0.71
C GLY A 150 -9.59 -7.92 -0.34
N LEU A 151 -9.17 -8.61 0.72
CA LEU A 151 -7.77 -8.64 1.14
C LEU A 151 -6.87 -9.39 0.15
N VAL A 152 -7.33 -10.53 -0.35
CA VAL A 152 -6.54 -11.42 -1.23
C VAL A 152 -6.60 -10.99 -2.69
N VAL A 153 -7.78 -10.61 -3.18
CA VAL A 153 -8.02 -10.33 -4.62
C VAL A 153 -8.21 -8.83 -4.90
N ASN A 154 -8.12 -7.98 -3.86
CA ASN A 154 -8.17 -6.51 -3.98
C ASN A 154 -9.38 -6.01 -4.80
N VAL A 155 -9.08 -5.24 -5.85
CA VAL A 155 -10.02 -4.56 -6.74
C VAL A 155 -11.02 -5.54 -7.37
N VAL A 156 -10.60 -6.77 -7.68
CA VAL A 156 -11.48 -7.74 -8.35
C VAL A 156 -12.64 -8.15 -7.45
N ALA A 157 -12.37 -8.44 -6.17
CA ALA A 157 -13.42 -8.78 -5.22
C ALA A 157 -14.40 -7.62 -5.03
N PHE A 158 -13.91 -6.38 -4.95
CA PHE A 158 -14.74 -5.19 -4.90
C PHE A 158 -15.68 -5.08 -6.10
N LEU A 159 -15.17 -5.27 -7.32
CA LEU A 159 -15.99 -5.20 -8.52
C LEU A 159 -17.06 -6.29 -8.57
N ILE A 160 -16.74 -7.51 -8.12
CA ILE A 160 -17.71 -8.60 -8.05
C ILE A 160 -18.85 -8.24 -7.08
N VAL A 161 -18.52 -7.74 -5.88
CA VAL A 161 -19.54 -7.27 -4.92
C VAL A 161 -20.34 -6.13 -5.52
N PHE A 162 -19.68 -5.14 -6.13
CA PHE A 162 -20.30 -3.96 -6.72
C PHE A 162 -21.26 -4.29 -7.86
N CYS A 163 -20.98 -5.31 -8.67
CA CYS A 163 -21.87 -5.77 -9.74
C CYS A 163 -23.03 -6.66 -9.27
N LYS A 164 -22.97 -7.21 -8.05
CA LYS A 164 -24.04 -8.07 -7.54
C LYS A 164 -25.28 -7.25 -7.17
N ARG A 165 -26.49 -7.74 -7.50
CA ARG A 165 -27.75 -7.09 -7.09
C ARG A 165 -27.92 -7.21 -5.57
N ARG A 166 -28.55 -6.21 -4.96
CA ARG A 166 -28.93 -6.22 -3.55
C ARG A 166 -29.96 -7.32 -3.32
N ASP A 167 -29.71 -8.18 -2.34
CA ASP A 167 -30.71 -9.16 -1.93
C ASP A 167 -31.86 -8.45 -1.20
N LYS A 168 -33.10 -8.89 -1.44
CA LYS A 168 -34.29 -8.36 -0.76
C LYS A 168 -34.36 -8.88 0.67
N ASN A 169 -33.79 -10.06 0.93
CA ASN A 169 -33.81 -10.70 2.24
C ASN A 169 -32.48 -10.49 2.96
N VAL A 170 -32.22 -9.24 3.36
CA VAL A 170 -31.00 -8.90 4.10
C VAL A 170 -31.12 -9.42 5.54
N HIS A 171 -30.41 -10.51 5.85
CA HIS A 171 -30.25 -10.97 7.22
C HIS A 171 -29.21 -10.08 7.93
N VAL A 172 -29.69 -9.06 8.64
CA VAL A 172 -28.82 -8.19 9.45
C VAL A 172 -28.55 -8.88 10.79
N PRO A 173 -27.29 -9.14 11.17
CA PRO A 173 -26.98 -9.73 12.47
C PRO A 173 -27.44 -8.82 13.62
N LYS A 174 -27.86 -9.43 14.73
CA LYS A 174 -28.30 -8.73 15.94
C LYS A 174 -27.18 -7.81 16.45
N GLY A 175 -27.49 -6.53 16.69
CA GLY A 175 -26.55 -5.54 17.23
C GLY A 175 -25.98 -4.52 16.24
N LEU A 176 -26.16 -4.69 14.92
CA LEU A 176 -25.80 -3.63 13.97
C LEU A 176 -26.83 -2.49 14.00
N ARG A 177 -26.42 -1.32 14.52
CA ARG A 177 -27.22 -0.08 14.47
C ARG A 177 -27.41 0.36 13.01
N LYS A 178 -28.67 0.39 12.59
CA LYS A 178 -29.22 1.02 11.37
C LYS A 178 -28.36 0.86 10.12
N VAL A 179 -28.66 -0.15 9.31
CA VAL A 179 -28.22 -0.15 7.90
C VAL A 179 -29.03 0.94 7.18
N PRO A 180 -28.41 1.99 6.61
CA PRO A 180 -29.13 3.03 5.88
C PRO A 180 -29.82 2.41 4.66
N SER A 181 -31.11 2.15 4.82
CA SER A 181 -31.96 1.52 3.84
C SER A 181 -33.21 2.37 3.73
N THR A 182 -33.24 3.26 2.75
CA THR A 182 -34.48 3.90 2.30
C THR A 182 -35.32 2.84 1.59
N ALA A 183 -36.25 2.24 2.33
CA ALA A 183 -37.26 1.39 1.73
C ALA A 183 -38.30 2.26 1.01
N GLU A 184 -38.84 1.78 -0.10
CA GLU A 184 -39.85 2.53 -0.86
C GLU A 184 -41.13 2.69 -0.03
N PRO A 185 -41.75 3.88 -0.04
CA PRO A 185 -43.02 4.10 0.65
C PRO A 185 -44.14 3.22 0.07
N VAL A 186 -45.11 2.89 0.92
CA VAL A 186 -46.28 2.09 0.52
C VAL A 186 -47.54 2.96 0.62
N PRO A 187 -48.34 3.09 -0.45
CA PRO A 187 -49.58 3.85 -0.39
C PRO A 187 -50.63 3.13 0.45
N CYS A 188 -51.38 3.88 1.26
CA CYS A 188 -52.51 3.38 2.03
C CYS A 188 -53.69 3.01 1.09
N PRO A 189 -54.31 1.83 1.23
CA PRO A 189 -55.47 1.46 0.40
C PRO A 189 -56.72 2.29 0.71
N GLY A 190 -56.82 2.90 1.90
CA GLY A 190 -57.95 3.74 2.29
C GLY A 190 -57.89 5.17 1.76
N CYS A 191 -56.76 5.86 1.98
CA CYS A 191 -56.63 7.29 1.65
C CYS A 191 -55.52 7.62 0.63
N GLY A 192 -54.75 6.63 0.17
CA GLY A 192 -53.66 6.83 -0.79
C GLY A 192 -52.37 7.43 -0.22
N SER A 193 -52.32 7.78 1.06
CA SER A 193 -51.12 8.44 1.63
C SER A 193 -49.91 7.51 1.71
N GLN A 194 -48.71 8.08 1.56
CA GLN A 194 -47.47 7.31 1.55
C GLN A 194 -46.98 7.03 2.96
N ASN A 195 -46.97 5.77 3.34
CA ASN A 195 -46.56 5.32 4.67
C ASN A 195 -45.23 4.55 4.61
N HIS A 196 -44.52 4.50 5.74
CA HIS A 196 -43.32 3.68 5.87
C HIS A 196 -43.70 2.19 5.72
N PRO A 197 -42.90 1.34 5.05
CA PRO A 197 -43.25 -0.08 4.81
C PRO A 197 -43.33 -0.95 6.07
N ALA A 198 -42.85 -0.43 7.21
CA ALA A 198 -42.99 -1.06 8.52
C ALA A 198 -44.16 -0.51 9.36
N ALA A 199 -44.99 0.40 8.81
CA ALA A 199 -46.14 0.94 9.52
C ALA A 199 -47.26 -0.11 9.60
N GLU A 200 -47.81 -0.28 10.80
CA GLU A 200 -48.97 -1.15 11.05
C GLU A 200 -50.30 -0.42 10.88
N LYS A 201 -50.28 0.92 10.86
CA LYS A 201 -51.45 1.78 10.66
C LYS A 201 -51.06 3.00 9.83
N CYS A 202 -52.00 3.47 9.02
CA CYS A 202 -51.85 4.71 8.26
C CYS A 202 -51.80 5.91 9.21
N LEU A 203 -50.82 6.80 9.03
CA LEU A 203 -50.68 8.00 9.85
C LEU A 203 -51.84 9.00 9.66
N ASP A 204 -52.41 9.07 8.46
CA ASP A 204 -53.47 10.04 8.17
C ASP A 204 -54.89 9.54 8.48
N CYS A 205 -55.26 8.35 8.00
CA CYS A 205 -56.63 7.83 8.14
C CYS A 205 -56.80 6.72 9.18
N GLY A 206 -55.73 6.26 9.82
CA GLY A 206 -55.78 5.19 10.82
C GLY A 206 -56.06 3.78 10.28
N HIS A 207 -56.24 3.61 8.96
CA HIS A 207 -56.48 2.30 8.35
C HIS A 207 -55.35 1.31 8.73
N PRO A 208 -55.66 0.08 9.19
CA PRO A 208 -54.65 -0.93 9.45
C PRO A 208 -53.90 -1.29 8.16
N LEU A 209 -52.58 -1.35 8.23
CA LEU A 209 -51.68 -1.70 7.13
C LEU A 209 -50.98 -3.02 7.45
N THR A 210 -50.77 -3.86 6.45
CA THR A 210 -49.94 -5.06 6.59
C THR A 210 -48.47 -4.69 6.37
N PRO A 211 -47.61 -4.71 7.40
CA PRO A 211 -46.22 -4.31 7.26
C PRO A 211 -45.49 -5.28 6.33
N LYS A 212 -44.80 -4.73 5.32
CA LYS A 212 -43.96 -5.52 4.41
C LYS A 212 -42.58 -5.82 4.99
N THR A 213 -42.17 -5.05 6.00
CA THR A 213 -40.88 -5.16 6.67
C THR A 213 -41.09 -5.01 8.17
N GLN A 214 -40.30 -5.75 8.97
CA GLN A 214 -40.31 -5.62 10.42
C GLN A 214 -39.83 -4.21 10.85
N SER A 215 -40.48 -3.60 11.83
CA SER A 215 -40.08 -2.29 12.35
C SER A 215 -38.70 -2.38 13.01
N GLU A 216 -37.91 -1.29 12.91
CA GLU A 216 -36.57 -1.26 13.50
C GLU A 216 -36.62 -1.37 15.03
N VAL A 217 -37.70 -0.85 15.64
CA VAL A 217 -37.99 -0.91 17.08
C VAL A 217 -38.21 -2.38 17.50
N ASN A 218 -39.13 -3.09 16.84
CA ASN A 218 -39.38 -4.51 17.12
C ASN A 218 -38.12 -5.37 16.86
N ARG A 219 -37.31 -5.02 15.85
CA ARG A 219 -36.05 -5.72 15.57
C ARG A 219 -34.99 -5.50 16.65
N ALA A 220 -34.95 -4.33 17.26
CA ALA A 220 -34.05 -4.02 18.37
C ALA A 220 -34.50 -4.63 19.70
N GLY A 221 -35.74 -5.13 19.78
CA GLY A 221 -36.32 -5.64 21.02
C GLY A 221 -36.56 -4.53 22.05
N LEU A 222 -36.80 -3.31 21.56
CA LEU A 222 -37.13 -2.13 22.36
C LEU A 222 -38.62 -1.83 22.27
#